data_AF-A0A946MR89-F1
#
_entry.id   AF-A0A946MR89-F1
#
_cell.length_a   1.000
_cell.length_b   1.000
_cell.length_c   1.000
_cell.angle_alpha   90.00
_cell.angle_beta   90.00
_cell.angle_gamma   90.00
#
_symmetry.space_group_name_H-M   'P 1'
#
loop_
_entity.id
_entity.type
_entity.pdbx_description
1 polymer ?
#
loop_
_entity_poly.entity_id
_entity_poly.type
_entity_poly.pdbx_seq_one_letter_code
_entity_poly.pdbx_strand_id
1 'polypeptide(L)'
;MKKKGLFILGTILLALLAAMACTGTAGVDGADGADGADGADGAAGAAGAAGADANATCDDCHNTGLELKAIQVQYAASTHASGGNFERNTDNCGGCHTGQGLALKLAGEYVMDGSADNDKIANPAPIDCRTCHDIHETGTDADWALTTTAAVVLDLGAETYDKGKSNLCAECHQARTSYDIPVTAGLVSGKIEISSSRYGPHHGPQSGIMLGVLGAGISDSASVHYTLTTDGCVECHMSDAYGSQAGGHTWSMSYEYYGSDRGLNASCKECHTSATDIPSYSFNRTTRPATNVEAIEGLMADLKAQLILAGYINDSNSVLGASGSSASSSNKLLLDLGEAEALWNYKTIQEDRSNGSHNPTYVKDMLAYAIANMTTAGYAVPTP
;
A
#
# COMPACT_ATOMS: atom_id res chain seq x y z
N MET A 1 25.74 68.21 31.74
CA MET A 1 25.28 69.50 32.31
C MET A 1 23.91 69.27 32.94
N LYS A 2 23.82 69.34 34.28
CA LYS A 2 22.97 70.26 35.08
C LYS A 2 21.45 69.96 34.97
N LYS A 3 20.62 69.83 36.02
CA LYS A 3 20.59 70.25 37.45
C LYS A 3 19.26 69.66 38.02
N LYS A 4 19.14 69.07 39.22
CA LYS A 4 19.16 69.56 40.64
C LYS A 4 17.75 69.59 41.30
N GLY A 5 17.74 69.24 42.59
CA GLY A 5 16.83 69.69 43.66
C GLY A 5 16.53 68.52 44.62
N LEU A 6 17.07 68.35 45.84
CA LEU A 6 17.41 69.18 47.00
C LEU A 6 16.21 69.78 47.76
N PHE A 7 15.78 69.09 48.82
CA PHE A 7 15.04 69.51 50.03
C PHE A 7 15.13 68.26 50.94
N ILE A 8 15.54 68.23 52.22
CA ILE A 8 15.23 69.05 53.39
C ILE A 8 16.35 68.80 54.43
N LEU A 9 16.90 69.86 55.01
CA LEU A 9 17.76 69.85 56.21
C LEU A 9 17.17 70.90 57.16
N GLY A 10 16.85 70.54 58.40
CA GLY A 10 16.51 71.56 59.40
C GLY A 10 15.51 71.17 60.49
N THR A 11 15.86 70.22 61.35
CA THR A 11 15.33 70.12 62.71
C THR A 11 16.53 69.85 63.62
N ILE A 12 17.20 70.93 64.08
CA ILE A 12 17.13 71.39 65.48
C ILE A 12 17.78 70.33 66.39
N LEU A 13 19.10 70.38 66.66
CA LEU A 13 19.81 71.45 67.38
C LEU A 13 19.05 71.93 68.64
N LEU A 14 18.65 71.00 69.52
CA LEU A 14 18.25 71.34 70.88
C LEU A 14 18.40 70.15 71.86
N ALA A 15 19.62 69.65 72.01
CA ALA A 15 20.00 68.82 73.17
C ALA A 15 21.49 69.00 73.47
N LEU A 16 21.92 70.26 73.56
CA LEU A 16 23.05 70.64 74.41
C LEU A 16 22.66 70.37 75.87
N LEU A 17 23.65 70.06 76.69
CA LEU A 17 23.63 69.94 78.16
C LEU A 17 23.37 68.52 78.74
N ALA A 18 24.35 67.64 78.60
CA ALA A 18 24.67 66.68 79.64
C ALA A 18 26.18 66.38 79.63
N ALA A 19 26.84 66.74 80.74
CA ALA A 19 28.09 66.18 81.27
C ALA A 19 29.37 66.30 80.41
N MET A 20 30.32 67.21 80.68
CA MET A 20 31.19 67.29 81.87
C MET A 20 32.32 66.24 81.86
N ALA A 21 33.54 66.77 81.69
CA ALA A 21 34.84 66.24 82.13
C ALA A 21 35.27 64.83 81.64
N CYS A 22 36.34 64.75 80.84
CA CYS A 22 37.68 64.37 81.31
C CYS A 22 38.57 64.01 80.10
N THR A 23 39.83 64.44 80.16
CA THR A 23 40.90 64.13 79.21
C THR A 23 41.26 62.64 79.24
N GLY A 24 41.36 62.01 78.06
CA GLY A 24 41.97 60.69 77.88
C GLY A 24 42.53 60.56 76.47
N THR A 25 43.82 60.30 76.35
CA THR A 25 44.51 59.99 75.09
C THR A 25 43.85 58.80 74.41
N ALA A 26 43.62 58.88 73.10
CA ALA A 26 43.09 57.77 72.31
C ALA A 26 43.93 56.50 72.53
N GLY A 27 43.29 55.46 73.05
CA GLY A 27 43.83 54.10 73.00
C GLY A 27 43.76 53.60 71.56
N VAL A 28 44.76 52.83 71.14
CA VAL A 28 44.75 52.10 69.87
C VAL A 28 43.57 51.13 69.85
N ASP A 29 42.82 51.12 68.75
CA ASP A 29 41.74 50.14 68.55
C ASP A 29 42.33 48.72 68.63
N GLY A 30 41.68 47.84 69.39
CA GLY A 30 42.03 46.43 69.43
C GLY A 30 41.74 45.78 68.08
N ALA A 31 42.58 44.83 67.67
CA ALA A 31 42.36 44.06 66.44
C ALA A 31 40.99 43.39 66.44
N ASP A 32 40.28 43.46 65.31
CA ASP A 32 39.00 42.78 65.11
C ASP A 32 39.14 41.28 65.45
N GLY A 33 38.14 40.74 66.14
CA GLY A 33 38.08 39.31 66.44
C GLY A 33 37.94 38.48 65.16
N ALA A 34 38.61 37.33 65.10
CA ALA A 34 38.52 36.44 63.95
C ALA A 34 37.07 35.99 63.72
N ASP A 35 36.64 36.01 62.45
CA ASP A 35 35.32 35.51 62.05
C ASP A 35 35.11 34.06 62.51
N GLY A 36 33.89 33.75 62.96
CA GLY A 36 33.51 32.40 63.34
C GLY A 36 33.51 31.47 62.13
N ALA A 37 33.92 30.20 62.33
CA ALA A 37 33.92 29.22 61.25
C ALA A 37 32.50 29.00 60.70
N ASP A 38 32.38 28.93 59.37
CA ASP A 38 31.12 28.62 58.69
C ASP A 38 30.55 27.27 59.16
N GLY A 39 29.23 27.21 59.28
CA GLY A 39 28.51 25.98 59.62
C GLY A 39 28.67 24.94 58.51
N ALA A 40 28.81 23.66 58.88
CA ALA A 40 28.93 22.58 57.90
C ALA A 40 27.70 22.52 56.99
N ASP A 41 27.93 22.39 55.68
CA ASP A 41 26.87 22.20 54.69
C ASP A 41 26.01 20.97 55.02
N GLY A 42 24.69 21.10 54.80
CA GLY A 42 23.75 19.99 54.97
C GLY A 42 24.05 18.84 54.00
N ALA A 43 23.79 17.61 54.43
CA ALA A 43 23.98 16.44 53.58
C ALA A 43 23.14 16.55 52.29
N ALA A 44 23.76 16.26 51.14
CA ALA A 44 23.07 16.20 49.86
C ALA A 44 21.89 15.22 49.93
N GLY A 45 20.73 15.63 49.40
CA GLY A 45 19.56 14.77 49.29
C GLY A 45 19.85 13.54 48.43
N ALA A 46 19.14 12.43 48.68
CA ALA A 46 19.27 11.22 47.88
C ALA A 46 18.98 11.51 46.40
N ALA A 47 19.81 10.97 45.51
CA ALA A 47 19.56 11.04 44.08
C ALA A 47 18.22 10.38 43.75
N GLY A 48 17.42 11.02 42.89
CA GLY A 48 16.19 10.43 42.38
C GLY A 48 16.49 9.13 41.62
N ALA A 49 15.49 8.24 41.52
CA ALA A 49 15.62 7.04 40.70
C ALA A 49 16.02 7.42 39.26
N ALA A 50 16.95 6.67 38.67
CA ALA A 50 17.28 6.84 37.26
C ALA A 50 16.01 6.61 36.42
N GLY A 51 15.78 7.49 35.44
CA GLY A 51 14.69 7.29 34.47
C GLY A 51 14.89 6.01 33.67
N ALA A 52 13.81 5.47 33.11
CA ALA A 52 13.91 4.33 32.19
C ALA A 52 14.81 4.69 30.99
N ASP A 53 15.68 3.77 30.59
CA ASP A 53 16.58 3.96 29.46
C ASP A 53 15.78 3.95 28.16
N ALA A 54 15.71 5.11 27.50
CA ALA A 54 15.01 5.27 26.22
C ALA A 54 15.65 4.45 25.08
N ASN A 55 16.91 4.01 25.23
CA ASN A 55 17.59 3.20 24.22
C ASN A 55 17.16 1.73 24.22
N ALA A 56 16.60 1.23 25.34
CA ALA A 56 16.24 -0.18 25.46
C ALA A 56 15.15 -0.60 24.46
N THR A 57 14.19 0.28 24.16
CA THR A 57 13.13 0.01 23.18
C THR A 57 13.59 0.21 21.74
N CYS A 58 14.62 1.03 21.50
CA CYS A 58 15.21 1.18 20.17
C CYS A 58 15.94 -0.10 19.72
N ASP A 59 16.59 -0.82 20.65
CA ASP A 59 17.31 -2.05 20.36
C ASP A 59 16.39 -3.22 19.99
N ASP A 60 15.10 -3.17 20.32
CA ASP A 60 14.11 -4.17 19.89
C ASP A 60 14.01 -4.24 18.34
N CYS A 61 14.21 -3.10 17.67
CA CYS A 61 14.15 -2.99 16.20
C CYS A 61 15.52 -2.71 15.55
N HIS A 62 16.41 -1.98 16.23
CA HIS A 62 17.74 -1.61 15.75
C HIS A 62 18.85 -2.55 16.25
N ASN A 63 18.55 -3.84 16.41
CA ASN A 63 19.54 -4.84 16.77
C ASN A 63 20.33 -5.38 15.57
N THR A 64 21.34 -6.19 15.88
CA THR A 64 22.16 -6.93 14.91
C THR A 64 21.57 -8.30 14.54
N GLY A 65 20.30 -8.53 14.85
CA GLY A 65 19.59 -9.77 14.52
C GLY A 65 19.43 -9.93 13.00
N LEU A 66 19.36 -11.18 12.55
CA LEU A 66 19.23 -11.48 11.13
C LEU A 66 17.78 -11.56 10.63
N GLU A 67 16.80 -11.53 11.53
CA GLU A 67 15.38 -11.66 11.18
C GLU A 67 14.89 -10.46 10.39
N LEU A 68 14.99 -9.25 10.94
CA LEU A 68 14.65 -8.02 10.22
C LEU A 68 15.51 -7.88 8.96
N LYS A 69 16.78 -8.31 9.01
CA LYS A 69 17.65 -8.29 7.83
C LYS A 69 17.13 -9.20 6.71
N ALA A 70 16.62 -10.39 7.04
CA ALA A 70 16.04 -11.31 6.08
C ALA A 70 14.76 -10.72 5.46
N ILE A 71 13.90 -10.10 6.27
CA ILE A 71 12.71 -9.39 5.79
C ILE A 71 13.08 -8.24 4.85
N GLN A 72 14.08 -7.44 5.19
CA GLN A 72 14.58 -6.37 4.31
C GLN A 72 15.12 -6.90 2.99
N VAL A 73 15.78 -8.06 2.99
CA VAL A 73 16.29 -8.71 1.77
C VAL A 73 15.14 -9.22 0.90
N GLN A 74 14.11 -9.83 1.51
CA GLN A 74 12.89 -10.23 0.80
C GLN A 74 12.20 -9.01 0.18
N TYR A 75 11.99 -7.96 0.99
CA TYR A 75 11.36 -6.72 0.57
C TYR A 75 12.09 -6.06 -0.60
N ALA A 76 13.42 -5.95 -0.51
CA ALA A 76 14.23 -5.35 -1.56
C ALA A 76 14.13 -6.08 -2.92
N ALA A 77 13.75 -7.36 -2.92
CA ALA A 77 13.51 -8.14 -4.13
C ALA A 77 12.07 -8.02 -4.68
N SER A 78 11.16 -7.40 -3.93
CA SER A 78 9.78 -7.18 -4.37
C SER A 78 9.67 -6.14 -5.49
N THR A 79 8.58 -6.20 -6.27
CA THR A 79 8.25 -5.16 -7.25
C THR A 79 7.90 -3.83 -6.57
N HIS A 80 7.41 -3.83 -5.33
CA HIS A 80 7.17 -2.60 -4.57
C HIS A 80 8.45 -1.81 -4.33
N ALA A 81 9.56 -2.51 -4.01
CA ALA A 81 10.87 -1.88 -3.85
C ALA A 81 11.54 -1.54 -5.19
N SER A 82 11.46 -2.44 -6.18
CA SER A 82 12.32 -2.39 -7.38
C SER A 82 11.63 -1.88 -8.66
N GLY A 83 10.29 -1.82 -8.69
CA GLY A 83 9.52 -1.61 -9.92
C GLY A 83 9.43 -0.16 -10.42
N GLY A 84 9.92 0.82 -9.65
CA GLY A 84 9.94 2.24 -10.06
C GLY A 84 8.56 2.90 -10.20
N ASN A 85 7.49 2.23 -9.78
CA ASN A 85 6.12 2.73 -9.97
C ASN A 85 5.85 4.02 -9.17
N PHE A 86 6.62 4.31 -8.12
CA PHE A 86 6.49 5.53 -7.30
C PHE A 86 6.72 6.83 -8.07
N GLU A 87 7.34 6.76 -9.25
CA GLU A 87 7.41 7.88 -10.18
C GLU A 87 6.02 8.28 -10.73
N ARG A 88 4.99 7.44 -10.56
CA ARG A 88 3.59 7.74 -10.85
C ARG A 88 2.94 8.48 -9.69
N ASN A 89 3.49 9.64 -9.37
CA ASN A 89 3.05 10.50 -8.28
C ASN A 89 2.18 11.67 -8.78
N THR A 90 1.18 11.37 -9.59
CA THR A 90 0.28 12.37 -10.19
C THR A 90 -1.16 11.90 -10.11
N ASP A 91 -2.10 12.85 -10.04
CA ASP A 91 -3.54 12.61 -10.06
C ASP A 91 -3.96 11.50 -9.08
N ASN A 92 -4.56 10.41 -9.55
CA ASN A 92 -4.98 9.28 -8.71
C ASN A 92 -3.89 8.22 -8.48
N CYS A 93 -2.70 8.41 -9.03
CA CYS A 93 -1.70 7.35 -9.05
C CYS A 93 -0.86 7.32 -7.77
N GLY A 94 -0.59 8.50 -7.20
CA GLY A 94 0.27 8.66 -6.03
C GLY A 94 -0.25 7.93 -4.79
N GLY A 95 -1.58 7.83 -4.64
CA GLY A 95 -2.25 7.17 -3.51
C GLY A 95 -1.86 5.70 -3.34
N CYS A 96 -1.64 4.97 -4.44
CA CYS A 96 -1.27 3.55 -4.41
C CYS A 96 0.19 3.30 -4.79
N HIS A 97 0.86 4.23 -5.45
CA HIS A 97 2.21 4.00 -5.99
C HIS A 97 3.33 4.60 -5.14
N THR A 98 3.04 5.49 -4.20
CA THR A 98 4.04 6.11 -3.32
C THR A 98 3.93 5.60 -1.89
N GLY A 99 5.03 5.66 -1.14
CA GLY A 99 5.05 5.21 0.25
C GLY A 99 4.18 6.05 1.18
N GLN A 100 3.99 7.33 0.86
CA GLN A 100 3.14 8.26 1.61
C GLN A 100 1.67 8.21 1.20
N GLY A 101 1.39 7.76 -0.03
CA GLY A 101 0.07 7.85 -0.65
C GLY A 101 -1.03 7.14 0.14
N LEU A 102 -0.73 5.94 0.65
CA LEU A 102 -1.73 5.16 1.39
C LEU A 102 -2.15 5.86 2.69
N ALA A 103 -1.18 6.41 3.45
CA ALA A 103 -1.49 7.14 4.68
C ALA A 103 -2.40 8.35 4.39
N LEU A 104 -2.11 9.10 3.32
CA LEU A 104 -2.97 10.21 2.88
C LEU A 104 -4.36 9.73 2.44
N LYS A 105 -4.45 8.59 1.75
CA LYS A 105 -5.73 7.96 1.37
C LYS A 105 -6.56 7.60 2.60
N LEU A 106 -5.95 6.93 3.58
CA LEU A 106 -6.61 6.52 4.83
C LEU A 106 -7.03 7.73 5.69
N ALA A 107 -6.27 8.83 5.66
CA ALA A 107 -6.63 10.08 6.32
C ALA A 107 -7.76 10.86 5.58
N GLY A 108 -8.19 10.40 4.41
CA GLY A 108 -9.15 11.13 3.56
C GLY A 108 -8.55 12.37 2.89
N GLU A 109 -7.24 12.51 2.93
CA GLU A 109 -6.50 13.62 2.31
C GLU A 109 -6.14 13.33 0.84
N TYR A 110 -6.22 12.07 0.40
CA TYR A 110 -6.01 11.70 -1.00
C TYR A 110 -7.28 11.08 -1.57
N VAL A 111 -7.88 11.72 -2.58
CA VAL A 111 -9.15 11.26 -3.16
C VAL A 111 -8.87 10.63 -4.53
N MET A 112 -9.34 9.40 -4.74
CA MET A 112 -9.11 8.64 -5.97
C MET A 112 -10.11 9.00 -7.10
N ASP A 113 -10.53 10.26 -7.19
CA ASP A 113 -11.60 10.74 -8.09
C ASP A 113 -11.11 11.49 -9.33
N GLY A 114 -9.80 11.70 -9.45
CA GLY A 114 -9.15 12.39 -10.56
C GLY A 114 -9.01 13.89 -10.31
N SER A 115 -9.26 14.35 -9.08
CA SER A 115 -9.07 15.73 -8.70
C SER A 115 -7.60 16.15 -8.79
N ALA A 116 -7.38 17.37 -9.27
CA ALA A 116 -6.05 17.99 -9.37
C ALA A 116 -5.44 18.35 -8.00
N ASP A 117 -6.17 18.10 -6.90
CA ASP A 117 -5.72 18.42 -5.53
C ASP A 117 -4.81 17.33 -4.93
N ASN A 118 -4.40 16.34 -5.73
CA ASN A 118 -3.55 15.23 -5.30
C ASN A 118 -2.04 15.50 -5.43
N ASP A 119 -1.63 16.71 -5.80
CA ASP A 119 -0.21 17.17 -5.81
C ASP A 119 0.33 17.41 -4.37
N LYS A 120 0.04 16.49 -3.45
CA LYS A 120 0.39 16.58 -2.02
C LYS A 120 1.76 16.01 -1.68
N ILE A 121 2.32 15.20 -2.57
CA ILE A 121 3.54 14.44 -2.32
C ILE A 121 4.68 15.08 -3.12
N ALA A 122 5.45 15.98 -2.50
CA ALA A 122 6.56 16.64 -3.20
C ALA A 122 7.77 15.73 -3.45
N ASN A 123 8.02 14.78 -2.55
CA ASN A 123 9.16 13.86 -2.61
C ASN A 123 8.65 12.42 -2.44
N PRO A 124 8.13 11.79 -3.52
CA PRO A 124 7.55 10.46 -3.42
C PRO A 124 8.64 9.45 -3.07
N ALA A 125 8.39 8.66 -2.02
CA ALA A 125 9.17 7.47 -1.75
C ALA A 125 8.53 6.28 -2.50
N PRO A 126 9.31 5.24 -2.83
CA PRO A 126 8.73 3.92 -3.07
C PRO A 126 7.79 3.54 -1.92
N ILE A 127 6.84 2.65 -2.21
CA ILE A 127 6.20 1.87 -1.14
C ILE A 127 7.33 1.34 -0.24
N ASP A 128 7.14 1.36 1.06
CA ASP A 128 8.15 0.92 2.01
C ASP A 128 7.50 0.28 3.23
N CYS A 129 8.31 -0.07 4.23
CA CYS A 129 7.82 -0.70 5.45
C CYS A 129 6.75 0.15 6.15
N ARG A 130 6.85 1.49 6.10
CA ARG A 130 5.90 2.42 6.75
C ARG A 130 4.59 2.58 5.99
N THR A 131 4.57 2.18 4.72
CA THR A 131 3.30 2.11 3.99
C THR A 131 2.39 1.04 4.60
N CYS A 132 2.97 -0.09 5.02
CA CYS A 132 2.23 -1.23 5.51
C CYS A 132 2.18 -1.32 7.04
N HIS A 133 3.19 -0.83 7.74
CA HIS A 133 3.33 -0.93 9.19
C HIS A 133 3.44 0.45 9.86
N ASP A 134 2.97 0.56 11.11
CA ASP A 134 3.00 1.77 11.94
C ASP A 134 4.39 2.08 12.53
N ILE A 135 5.43 1.98 11.70
CA ILE A 135 6.83 2.09 12.14
C ILE A 135 7.16 3.48 12.66
N HIS A 136 7.68 3.53 13.89
CA HIS A 136 8.04 4.72 14.65
C HIS A 136 6.86 5.57 15.16
N GLU A 137 5.66 5.00 15.27
CA GLU A 137 4.53 5.67 15.93
C GLU A 137 4.61 5.57 17.46
N THR A 138 5.06 4.43 18.00
CA THR A 138 5.21 4.19 19.44
C THR A 138 6.66 3.97 19.87
N GLY A 139 7.54 3.55 18.95
CA GLY A 139 8.92 3.17 19.26
C GLY A 139 9.02 1.86 20.05
N THR A 140 8.05 0.97 19.88
CA THR A 140 7.96 -0.36 20.52
C THR A 140 7.54 -1.41 19.50
N ASP A 141 7.50 -2.70 19.86
CA ASP A 141 7.01 -3.78 18.98
C ASP A 141 5.58 -3.58 18.45
N ALA A 142 4.79 -2.69 19.07
CA ALA A 142 3.48 -2.30 18.54
C ALA A 142 3.55 -1.67 17.14
N ASP A 143 4.71 -1.10 16.77
CA ASP A 143 5.00 -0.48 15.49
C ASP A 143 5.00 -1.48 14.31
N TRP A 144 5.01 -2.79 14.59
CA TRP A 144 4.81 -3.83 13.59
C TRP A 144 3.34 -4.06 13.22
N ALA A 145 2.40 -3.38 13.89
CA ALA A 145 0.99 -3.38 13.51
C ALA A 145 0.80 -2.87 12.08
N LEU A 146 -0.25 -3.33 11.41
CA LEU A 146 -0.60 -2.85 10.08
C LEU A 146 -1.29 -1.49 10.15
N THR A 147 -0.95 -0.60 9.23
CA THR A 147 -1.54 0.75 9.09
C THR A 147 -3.07 0.72 8.93
N THR A 148 -3.62 -0.38 8.40
CA THR A 148 -5.05 -0.65 8.42
C THR A 148 -5.33 -2.15 8.30
N THR A 149 -6.45 -2.57 8.88
CA THR A 149 -7.12 -3.85 8.62
C THR A 149 -8.61 -3.65 8.33
N ALA A 150 -9.04 -2.40 8.15
CA ALA A 150 -10.44 -2.08 7.90
C ALA A 150 -10.89 -2.60 6.54
N ALA A 151 -12.12 -3.11 6.46
CA ALA A 151 -12.71 -3.57 5.20
C ALA A 151 -12.73 -2.46 4.14
N VAL A 152 -12.52 -2.84 2.88
CA VAL A 152 -12.36 -1.92 1.76
C VAL A 152 -13.57 -2.04 0.83
N VAL A 153 -14.27 -0.94 0.59
CA VAL A 153 -15.25 -0.87 -0.50
C VAL A 153 -14.48 -0.65 -1.79
N LEU A 154 -14.62 -1.55 -2.75
CA LEU A 154 -13.90 -1.45 -4.01
C LEU A 154 -14.42 -0.30 -4.86
N ASP A 155 -13.51 0.50 -5.43
CA ASP A 155 -13.83 1.63 -6.31
C ASP A 155 -14.69 1.18 -7.50
N LEU A 156 -14.27 0.09 -8.15
CA LEU A 156 -15.01 -0.55 -9.23
C LEU A 156 -15.72 -1.82 -8.71
N GLY A 157 -17.02 -1.92 -9.00
CA GLY A 157 -17.89 -2.99 -8.51
C GLY A 157 -18.63 -2.62 -7.21
N ALA A 158 -18.10 -1.69 -6.42
CA ALA A 158 -18.73 -1.17 -5.18
C ALA A 158 -19.03 -2.23 -4.10
N GLU A 159 -18.43 -3.41 -4.20
CA GLU A 159 -18.55 -4.49 -3.22
C GLU A 159 -17.48 -4.37 -2.13
N THR A 160 -17.77 -4.92 -0.96
CA THR A 160 -16.84 -4.85 0.20
C THR A 160 -15.91 -6.06 0.22
N TYR A 161 -14.61 -5.80 0.18
CA TYR A 161 -13.57 -6.79 0.46
C TYR A 161 -13.24 -6.77 1.95
N ASP A 162 -13.41 -7.91 2.63
CA ASP A 162 -13.10 -8.05 4.06
C ASP A 162 -12.47 -9.42 4.39
N LYS A 163 -11.14 -9.44 4.47
CA LYS A 163 -10.28 -10.59 4.75
C LYS A 163 -9.11 -10.21 5.66
N GLY A 164 -9.43 -9.58 6.79
CA GLY A 164 -8.48 -9.34 7.87
C GLY A 164 -7.25 -8.54 7.41
N LYS A 165 -6.06 -9.13 7.55
CA LYS A 165 -4.80 -8.46 7.18
C LYS A 165 -4.68 -8.12 5.70
N SER A 166 -5.34 -8.88 4.82
CA SER A 166 -5.28 -8.59 3.38
C SER A 166 -6.12 -7.40 2.94
N ASN A 167 -6.93 -6.83 3.83
CA ASN A 167 -7.63 -5.57 3.55
C ASN A 167 -6.64 -4.46 3.19
N LEU A 168 -5.47 -4.43 3.84
CA LEU A 168 -4.36 -3.53 3.47
C LEU A 168 -3.92 -3.70 2.00
N CYS A 169 -3.87 -4.93 1.49
CA CYS A 169 -3.51 -5.19 0.09
C CYS A 169 -4.61 -4.68 -0.85
N ALA A 170 -5.88 -4.85 -0.47
CA ALA A 170 -7.03 -4.44 -1.25
C ALA A 170 -7.17 -2.92 -1.39
N GLU A 171 -6.54 -2.12 -0.53
CA GLU A 171 -6.48 -0.67 -0.69
C GLU A 171 -5.85 -0.23 -2.02
N CYS A 172 -4.91 -1.02 -2.54
CA CYS A 172 -4.20 -0.73 -3.79
C CYS A 172 -4.47 -1.75 -4.90
N HIS A 173 -4.65 -3.03 -4.57
CA HIS A 173 -4.92 -4.11 -5.51
C HIS A 173 -6.42 -4.21 -5.86
N GLN A 174 -6.97 -3.06 -6.24
CA GLN A 174 -8.32 -2.90 -6.74
C GLN A 174 -8.31 -2.03 -8.00
N ALA A 175 -9.22 -2.33 -8.93
CA ALA A 175 -9.37 -1.52 -10.13
C ALA A 175 -10.08 -0.20 -9.76
N ARG A 176 -9.54 0.91 -10.24
CA ARG A 176 -10.20 2.22 -10.22
C ARG A 176 -11.24 2.32 -11.34
N THR A 177 -12.23 3.17 -11.12
CA THR A 177 -13.35 3.42 -12.03
C THR A 177 -12.94 4.29 -13.22
N SER A 178 -12.10 3.76 -14.12
CA SER A 178 -11.78 4.41 -15.39
C SER A 178 -12.85 4.22 -16.46
N TYR A 179 -13.57 3.10 -16.36
CA TYR A 179 -14.64 2.69 -17.24
C TYR A 179 -15.66 1.91 -16.42
N ASP A 180 -16.93 2.07 -16.74
CA ASP A 180 -18.00 1.24 -16.18
C ASP A 180 -17.95 -0.16 -16.80
N ILE A 181 -18.36 -1.16 -16.02
CA ILE A 181 -18.60 -2.51 -16.54
C ILE A 181 -19.71 -2.41 -17.60
N PRO A 182 -19.52 -2.93 -18.82
CA PRO A 182 -20.51 -2.85 -19.87
C PRO A 182 -21.87 -3.41 -19.45
N VAL A 183 -22.90 -2.60 -19.60
CA VAL A 183 -24.30 -2.93 -19.34
C VAL A 183 -25.18 -2.22 -20.36
N THR A 184 -26.43 -2.67 -20.53
CA THR A 184 -27.41 -2.05 -21.44
C THR A 184 -27.60 -0.55 -21.18
N ALA A 185 -27.52 -0.10 -19.93
CA ALA A 185 -27.65 1.31 -19.57
C ALA A 185 -26.50 2.19 -20.10
N GLY A 186 -25.34 1.60 -20.42
CA GLY A 186 -24.18 2.29 -20.96
C GLY A 186 -24.21 2.50 -22.48
N LEU A 187 -25.27 2.07 -23.17
CA LEU A 187 -25.37 2.19 -24.63
C LEU A 187 -25.66 3.64 -25.07
N VAL A 188 -24.85 4.15 -25.99
CA VAL A 188 -25.07 5.40 -26.72
C VAL A 188 -25.46 5.04 -28.15
N SER A 189 -26.67 5.44 -28.56
CA SER A 189 -27.23 5.08 -29.87
C SER A 189 -27.17 3.57 -30.18
N GLY A 190 -27.35 2.74 -29.14
CA GLY A 190 -27.36 1.27 -29.25
C GLY A 190 -25.98 0.61 -29.23
N LYS A 191 -24.89 1.36 -29.00
CA LYS A 191 -23.52 0.84 -28.95
C LYS A 191 -22.80 1.26 -27.67
N ILE A 192 -21.80 0.49 -27.24
CA ILE A 192 -20.82 0.94 -26.24
C ILE A 192 -19.74 1.74 -26.96
N GLU A 193 -19.48 2.97 -26.51
CA GLU A 193 -18.40 3.80 -27.04
C GLU A 193 -17.10 3.60 -26.25
N ILE A 194 -16.06 3.15 -26.92
CA ILE A 194 -14.73 2.99 -26.33
C ILE A 194 -13.78 4.03 -26.91
N SER A 195 -13.22 4.86 -26.04
CA SER A 195 -12.46 6.07 -26.39
C SER A 195 -10.99 6.04 -25.92
N SER A 196 -10.48 4.89 -25.49
CA SER A 196 -9.08 4.73 -25.08
C SER A 196 -8.54 3.38 -25.49
N SER A 197 -7.27 3.40 -25.90
CA SER A 197 -6.48 2.19 -26.11
C SER A 197 -6.29 1.34 -24.86
N ARG A 198 -6.56 1.91 -23.67
CA ARG A 198 -6.40 1.29 -22.35
C ARG A 198 -7.74 0.89 -21.70
N TYR A 199 -8.78 0.70 -22.50
CA TYR A 199 -10.09 0.28 -22.01
C TYR A 199 -10.01 -1.02 -21.18
N GLY A 200 -10.89 -1.10 -20.17
CA GLY A 200 -10.93 -2.15 -19.16
C GLY A 200 -10.70 -1.61 -17.74
N PRO A 201 -10.70 -2.49 -16.73
CA PRO A 201 -10.33 -2.13 -15.37
C PRO A 201 -8.88 -1.67 -15.31
N HIS A 202 -8.63 -0.50 -14.73
CA HIS A 202 -7.28 0.07 -14.62
C HIS A 202 -6.92 0.20 -13.15
N HIS A 203 -5.70 -0.09 -12.72
CA HIS A 203 -5.12 -1.42 -12.87
C HIS A 203 -5.37 -2.15 -11.55
N GLY A 204 -5.05 -3.44 -11.51
CA GLY A 204 -5.08 -4.21 -10.27
C GLY A 204 -6.46 -4.78 -9.91
N PRO A 205 -7.16 -5.50 -10.80
CA PRO A 205 -8.48 -6.05 -10.51
C PRO A 205 -8.48 -7.22 -9.51
N GLN A 206 -7.37 -7.52 -8.83
CA GLN A 206 -7.19 -8.78 -8.08
C GLN A 206 -8.23 -8.95 -6.97
N SER A 207 -8.49 -7.92 -6.16
CA SER A 207 -9.52 -8.01 -5.11
C SER A 207 -10.93 -8.20 -5.69
N GLY A 208 -11.23 -7.55 -6.81
CA GLY A 208 -12.51 -7.72 -7.51
C GLY A 208 -12.67 -9.08 -8.20
N ILE A 209 -11.58 -9.70 -8.66
CA ILE A 209 -11.57 -11.08 -9.15
C ILE A 209 -11.75 -12.08 -8.00
N MET A 210 -11.12 -11.84 -6.84
CA MET A 210 -11.31 -12.66 -5.65
C MET A 210 -12.75 -12.62 -5.15
N LEU A 211 -13.39 -11.43 -5.16
CA LEU A 211 -14.82 -11.28 -4.90
C LEU A 211 -15.71 -11.80 -6.03
N GLY A 212 -15.18 -11.86 -7.25
CA GLY A 212 -15.89 -12.34 -8.44
C GLY A 212 -16.97 -11.39 -8.91
N VAL A 213 -16.66 -10.09 -8.99
CA VAL A 213 -17.65 -9.00 -9.23
C VAL A 213 -17.34 -8.10 -10.43
N LEU A 214 -16.31 -8.46 -11.23
CA LEU A 214 -15.82 -7.64 -12.34
C LEU A 214 -16.16 -8.18 -13.74
N GLY A 215 -16.89 -9.29 -13.81
CA GLY A 215 -17.31 -9.95 -15.04
C GLY A 215 -18.50 -9.26 -15.67
N ALA A 216 -18.35 -8.86 -16.93
CA ALA A 216 -19.43 -8.29 -17.70
C ALA A 216 -20.30 -9.40 -18.31
N GLY A 217 -21.62 -9.25 -18.18
CA GLY A 217 -22.61 -10.19 -18.73
C GLY A 217 -22.71 -11.55 -18.01
N ILE A 218 -22.04 -11.72 -16.87
CA ILE A 218 -22.07 -12.94 -16.06
C ILE A 218 -22.47 -12.65 -14.61
N SER A 219 -22.97 -13.66 -13.90
CA SER A 219 -23.31 -13.53 -12.48
C SER A 219 -22.07 -13.54 -11.60
N ASP A 220 -22.12 -12.80 -10.50
CA ASP A 220 -21.04 -12.76 -9.51
C ASP A 220 -20.80 -14.13 -8.87
N SER A 221 -19.53 -14.44 -8.61
CA SER A 221 -19.12 -15.72 -8.04
C SER A 221 -17.78 -15.59 -7.34
N ALA A 222 -17.81 -15.44 -6.01
CA ALA A 222 -16.61 -15.29 -5.21
C ALA A 222 -15.71 -16.54 -5.26
N SER A 223 -14.41 -16.30 -5.15
CA SER A 223 -13.42 -17.37 -5.08
C SER A 223 -13.66 -18.25 -3.86
N VAL A 224 -13.48 -19.57 -4.02
CA VAL A 224 -13.48 -20.50 -2.88
C VAL A 224 -12.38 -20.16 -1.88
N HIS A 225 -11.23 -19.66 -2.35
CA HIS A 225 -10.17 -19.22 -1.43
C HIS A 225 -10.55 -17.92 -0.73
N TYR A 226 -11.35 -17.04 -1.34
CA TYR A 226 -11.91 -15.90 -0.60
C TYR A 226 -12.80 -16.39 0.54
N THR A 227 -13.67 -17.37 0.30
CA THR A 227 -14.62 -17.83 1.34
C THR A 227 -13.96 -18.64 2.47
N LEU A 228 -12.85 -19.34 2.19
CA LEU A 228 -12.20 -20.22 3.17
C LEU A 228 -11.05 -19.57 3.95
N THR A 229 -10.40 -18.55 3.41
CA THR A 229 -9.29 -17.86 4.08
C THR A 229 -9.79 -16.79 5.04
N THR A 230 -9.00 -16.54 6.09
CA THR A 230 -9.25 -15.48 7.08
C THR A 230 -8.50 -14.21 6.70
N ASP A 231 -7.21 -14.34 6.37
CA ASP A 231 -6.30 -13.25 6.03
C ASP A 231 -6.04 -13.14 4.51
N GLY A 232 -6.84 -13.79 3.68
CA GLY A 232 -6.90 -13.60 2.23
C GLY A 232 -5.54 -13.72 1.52
N CYS A 233 -5.10 -12.64 0.88
CA CYS A 233 -3.85 -12.57 0.11
C CYS A 233 -2.62 -13.02 0.91
N VAL A 234 -2.59 -12.73 2.21
CA VAL A 234 -1.44 -12.99 3.10
C VAL A 234 -1.18 -14.50 3.22
N GLU A 235 -2.23 -15.32 3.25
CA GLU A 235 -2.12 -16.77 3.42
C GLU A 235 -1.45 -17.46 2.21
N CYS A 236 -1.49 -16.84 1.03
CA CYS A 236 -0.78 -17.35 -0.16
C CYS A 236 0.55 -16.64 -0.39
N HIS A 237 0.54 -15.31 -0.44
CA HIS A 237 1.67 -14.51 -0.91
C HIS A 237 2.74 -14.27 0.16
N MET A 238 2.36 -14.35 1.45
CA MET A 238 3.27 -14.12 2.58
C MET A 238 3.57 -15.39 3.37
N SER A 239 3.33 -16.58 2.81
CA SER A 239 3.81 -17.83 3.39
C SER A 239 5.34 -17.87 3.47
N ASP A 240 5.89 -18.91 4.11
CA ASP A 240 7.34 -19.09 4.27
C ASP A 240 8.15 -18.75 3.01
N ALA A 241 9.12 -17.85 3.19
CA ALA A 241 9.89 -17.31 2.08
C ALA A 241 10.90 -18.34 1.54
N TYR A 242 11.01 -18.41 0.21
CA TYR A 242 12.11 -19.05 -0.48
C TYR A 242 13.21 -18.02 -0.76
N GLY A 243 14.02 -17.74 0.27
CA GLY A 243 15.05 -16.69 0.21
C GLY A 243 14.43 -15.35 -0.19
N SER A 244 14.95 -14.73 -1.24
CA SER A 244 14.43 -13.47 -1.81
C SER A 244 13.62 -13.68 -3.09
N GLN A 245 13.19 -14.90 -3.42
CA GLN A 245 12.55 -15.21 -4.70
C GLN A 245 11.02 -15.34 -4.63
N ALA A 246 10.49 -15.91 -3.54
CA ALA A 246 9.07 -16.17 -3.35
C ALA A 246 8.67 -16.12 -1.87
N GLY A 247 7.40 -15.86 -1.58
CA GLY A 247 6.85 -15.82 -0.22
C GLY A 247 7.35 -14.62 0.60
N GLY A 248 6.99 -14.61 1.88
CA GLY A 248 7.34 -13.55 2.83
C GLY A 248 7.08 -12.15 2.26
N HIS A 249 8.05 -11.25 2.41
CA HIS A 249 7.97 -9.88 1.90
C HIS A 249 8.41 -9.72 0.43
N THR A 250 8.56 -10.82 -0.31
CA THR A 250 8.70 -10.76 -1.78
C THR A 250 7.33 -10.72 -2.45
N TRP A 251 6.32 -11.31 -1.78
CA TRP A 251 4.96 -11.57 -2.28
C TRP A 251 4.87 -12.37 -3.58
N SER A 252 5.99 -12.91 -4.07
CA SER A 252 6.03 -13.69 -5.30
C SER A 252 5.56 -15.12 -5.04
N MET A 253 4.77 -15.66 -5.96
CA MET A 253 4.28 -17.04 -5.93
C MET A 253 5.16 -18.00 -6.74
N SER A 254 6.31 -17.54 -7.24
CA SER A 254 7.21 -18.34 -8.06
C SER A 254 8.68 -18.10 -7.73
N TYR A 255 9.48 -19.16 -7.79
CA TYR A 255 10.94 -19.10 -7.64
C TYR A 255 11.62 -19.99 -8.68
N GLU A 256 12.89 -19.71 -8.96
CA GLU A 256 13.74 -20.54 -9.82
C GLU A 256 14.44 -21.61 -8.98
N TYR A 257 14.38 -22.86 -9.45
CA TYR A 257 15.04 -23.99 -8.80
C TYR A 257 15.71 -24.89 -9.84
N TYR A 258 17.06 -24.85 -9.86
CA TYR A 258 17.89 -25.58 -10.81
C TYR A 258 17.53 -25.30 -12.28
N GLY A 259 17.38 -24.03 -12.66
CA GLY A 259 17.09 -23.59 -14.02
C GLY A 259 15.65 -23.81 -14.45
N SER A 260 14.72 -23.95 -13.51
CA SER A 260 13.30 -24.12 -13.82
C SER A 260 12.40 -23.41 -12.81
N ASP A 261 11.36 -22.75 -13.31
CA ASP A 261 10.37 -22.08 -12.46
C ASP A 261 9.54 -23.10 -11.67
N ARG A 262 9.25 -22.75 -10.43
CA ARG A 262 8.44 -23.51 -9.47
C ARG A 262 7.45 -22.58 -8.81
N GLY A 263 6.24 -23.10 -8.53
CA GLY A 263 5.28 -22.42 -7.67
C GLY A 263 5.63 -22.56 -6.19
N LEU A 264 5.31 -21.54 -5.41
CA LEU A 264 5.39 -21.59 -3.96
C LEU A 264 4.23 -22.42 -3.40
N ASN A 265 4.36 -23.74 -3.46
CA ASN A 265 3.31 -24.67 -3.01
C ASN A 265 3.31 -24.89 -1.49
N ALA A 266 4.15 -24.17 -0.74
CA ALA A 266 4.21 -24.29 0.71
C ALA A 266 2.89 -23.85 1.36
N SER A 267 2.39 -22.67 1.00
CA SER A 267 1.07 -22.16 1.44
C SER A 267 -0.06 -23.14 1.15
N CYS A 268 -0.09 -23.73 -0.05
CA CYS A 268 -1.15 -24.66 -0.42
C CYS A 268 -1.21 -25.88 0.50
N LYS A 269 -0.06 -26.40 0.95
CA LYS A 269 0.03 -27.64 1.75
C LYS A 269 -0.51 -27.50 3.16
N GLU A 270 -0.69 -26.28 3.66
CA GLU A 270 -1.29 -26.03 4.97
C GLU A 270 -2.77 -26.48 5.01
N CYS A 271 -3.49 -26.33 3.88
CA CYS A 271 -4.88 -26.75 3.75
C CYS A 271 -5.06 -27.98 2.84
N HIS A 272 -4.18 -28.18 1.86
CA HIS A 272 -4.25 -29.26 0.87
C HIS A 272 -3.21 -30.34 1.15
N THR A 273 -3.60 -31.30 1.99
CA THR A 273 -2.69 -32.34 2.50
C THR A 273 -2.47 -33.53 1.55
N SER A 274 -3.34 -33.72 0.55
CA SER A 274 -3.12 -34.73 -0.50
C SER A 274 -2.47 -34.12 -1.74
N ALA A 275 -1.53 -34.85 -2.35
CA ALA A 275 -0.90 -34.47 -3.61
C ALA A 275 -1.90 -34.38 -4.79
N THR A 276 -3.11 -34.95 -4.64
CA THR A 276 -4.21 -34.79 -5.59
C THR A 276 -4.93 -33.44 -5.46
N ASP A 277 -4.81 -32.80 -4.30
CA ASP A 277 -5.58 -31.59 -3.96
C ASP A 277 -4.86 -30.32 -4.37
N ILE A 278 -3.55 -30.41 -4.64
CA ILE A 278 -2.74 -29.35 -5.21
C ILE A 278 -2.56 -29.71 -6.70
N PRO A 279 -3.33 -29.11 -7.63
CA PRO A 279 -3.04 -29.27 -9.05
C PRO A 279 -1.57 -28.86 -9.21
N SER A 280 -0.74 -29.75 -9.75
CA SER A 280 0.70 -29.52 -9.89
C SER A 280 0.97 -28.12 -10.44
N TYR A 281 1.31 -27.19 -9.55
CA TYR A 281 1.53 -25.78 -9.86
C TYR A 281 2.95 -25.65 -10.43
N SER A 282 3.14 -26.23 -11.61
CA SER A 282 4.39 -26.26 -12.34
C SER A 282 4.48 -25.03 -13.25
N PHE A 283 5.01 -23.89 -12.80
CA PHE A 283 5.31 -22.78 -13.74
C PHE A 283 6.20 -23.19 -14.94
N ASN A 284 6.82 -24.38 -14.91
CA ASN A 284 7.48 -24.99 -16.06
C ASN A 284 6.50 -25.41 -17.17
N ARG A 285 6.61 -24.74 -18.33
CA ARG A 285 5.79 -24.89 -19.55
C ARG A 285 5.90 -26.23 -20.29
N THR A 286 6.86 -27.10 -19.96
CA THR A 286 7.27 -28.19 -20.90
C THR A 286 6.76 -29.60 -20.56
N THR A 287 6.19 -29.83 -19.38
CA THR A 287 5.70 -31.17 -18.98
C THR A 287 4.47 -31.06 -18.08
N ARG A 288 3.26 -30.95 -18.63
CA ARG A 288 2.06 -30.70 -17.81
C ARG A 288 0.79 -31.40 -18.33
N PRO A 289 0.01 -32.08 -17.46
CA PRO A 289 -1.39 -32.46 -17.74
C PRO A 289 -2.34 -31.27 -17.45
N ALA A 290 -3.44 -31.18 -18.22
CA ALA A 290 -4.40 -30.05 -18.28
C ALA A 290 -4.81 -29.48 -16.90
N THR A 291 -4.08 -28.47 -16.41
CA THR A 291 -4.42 -27.71 -15.21
C THR A 291 -5.42 -26.58 -15.54
N ASN A 292 -6.11 -26.02 -14.53
CA ASN A 292 -6.98 -24.85 -14.73
C ASN A 292 -6.25 -23.69 -15.45
N VAL A 293 -4.95 -23.52 -15.17
CA VAL A 293 -4.11 -22.49 -15.80
C VAL A 293 -4.01 -22.69 -17.31
N GLU A 294 -3.74 -23.91 -17.79
CA GLU A 294 -3.62 -24.18 -19.23
C GLU A 294 -4.95 -24.02 -19.96
N ALA A 295 -6.04 -24.45 -19.33
CA ALA A 295 -7.38 -24.22 -19.88
C ALA A 295 -7.66 -22.71 -20.02
N ILE A 296 -7.30 -21.92 -19.01
CA ILE A 296 -7.49 -20.46 -19.04
C ILE A 296 -6.55 -19.79 -20.05
N GLU A 297 -5.29 -20.22 -20.16
CA GLU A 297 -4.36 -19.74 -21.18
C GLU A 297 -4.86 -20.03 -22.60
N GLY A 298 -5.40 -21.23 -22.84
CA GLY A 298 -6.02 -21.59 -24.12
C GLY A 298 -7.23 -20.71 -24.44
N LEU A 299 -8.16 -20.55 -23.49
CA LEU A 299 -9.33 -19.69 -23.66
C LEU A 299 -8.93 -18.20 -23.87
N MET A 300 -7.90 -17.72 -23.18
CA MET A 300 -7.35 -16.37 -23.40
C MET A 300 -6.75 -16.22 -24.80
N ALA A 301 -6.08 -17.25 -25.31
CA ALA A 301 -5.52 -17.25 -26.67
C ALA A 301 -6.63 -17.24 -27.73
N ASP A 302 -7.66 -18.09 -27.55
CA ASP A 302 -8.82 -18.14 -28.44
C ASP A 302 -9.55 -16.80 -28.49
N LEU A 303 -9.87 -16.23 -27.33
CA LEU A 303 -10.53 -14.93 -27.23
C LEU A 303 -9.67 -13.80 -27.80
N LYS A 304 -8.35 -13.80 -27.53
CA LYS A 304 -7.42 -12.83 -28.13
C LYS A 304 -7.47 -12.91 -29.66
N ALA A 305 -7.46 -14.11 -30.22
CA ALA A 305 -7.49 -14.31 -31.66
C ALA A 305 -8.79 -13.80 -32.28
N GLN A 306 -9.95 -14.03 -31.62
CA GLN A 306 -11.23 -13.46 -32.05
C GLN A 306 -11.22 -11.92 -32.00
N LEU A 307 -10.68 -11.32 -30.93
CA LEU A 307 -10.62 -9.85 -30.78
C LEU A 307 -9.67 -9.19 -31.79
N ILE A 308 -8.57 -9.86 -32.17
CA ILE A 308 -7.67 -9.42 -33.24
C ILE A 308 -8.36 -9.54 -34.60
N LEU A 309 -9.03 -10.66 -34.87
CA LEU A 309 -9.77 -10.89 -36.11
C LEU A 309 -10.87 -9.83 -36.32
N ALA A 310 -11.54 -9.43 -35.24
CA ALA A 310 -12.53 -8.37 -35.23
C ALA A 310 -11.93 -6.96 -35.36
N GLY A 311 -10.61 -6.80 -35.24
CA GLY A 311 -9.94 -5.51 -35.26
C GLY A 311 -10.16 -4.67 -33.99
N TYR A 312 -10.51 -5.30 -32.87
CA TYR A 312 -10.77 -4.61 -31.60
C TYR A 312 -9.49 -4.35 -30.81
N ILE A 313 -8.49 -5.23 -30.95
CA ILE A 313 -7.17 -5.07 -30.37
C ILE A 313 -6.08 -5.41 -31.40
N ASN A 314 -4.86 -4.91 -31.15
CA ASN A 314 -3.66 -5.38 -31.85
C ASN A 314 -2.94 -6.49 -31.07
N ASP A 315 -1.83 -6.99 -31.63
CA ASP A 315 -0.99 -8.04 -31.00
C ASP A 315 -0.45 -7.64 -29.62
N SER A 316 -0.27 -6.33 -29.38
CA SER A 316 0.16 -5.75 -28.11
C SER A 316 -0.99 -5.50 -27.12
N ASN A 317 -2.21 -5.97 -27.43
CA ASN A 317 -3.42 -5.82 -26.61
C ASN A 317 -3.90 -4.37 -26.42
N SER A 318 -3.43 -3.45 -27.26
CA SER A 318 -3.97 -2.09 -27.32
C SER A 318 -5.29 -2.10 -28.07
N VAL A 319 -6.31 -1.45 -27.50
CA VAL A 319 -7.60 -1.30 -28.17
C VAL A 319 -7.49 -0.35 -29.37
N LEU A 320 -8.10 -0.74 -30.48
CA LEU A 320 -8.12 0.00 -31.74
C LEU A 320 -9.45 0.73 -31.89
N GLY A 321 -9.43 1.90 -32.51
CA GLY A 321 -10.63 2.64 -32.89
C GLY A 321 -11.04 2.36 -34.34
N ALA A 322 -12.08 3.05 -34.82
CA ALA A 322 -12.66 2.84 -36.15
C ALA A 322 -11.66 2.89 -37.33
N SER A 323 -10.57 3.66 -37.20
CA SER A 323 -9.52 3.74 -38.24
C SER A 323 -8.52 2.58 -38.25
N GLY A 324 -8.59 1.65 -37.29
CA GLY A 324 -7.60 0.61 -37.06
C GLY A 324 -6.33 1.10 -36.33
N SER A 325 -6.23 2.40 -36.04
CA SER A 325 -5.22 2.96 -35.11
C SER A 325 -5.75 2.94 -33.66
N SER A 326 -4.91 3.23 -32.68
CA SER A 326 -5.29 3.24 -31.25
C SER A 326 -6.58 4.02 -30.97
N ALA A 327 -7.44 3.45 -30.15
CA ALA A 327 -8.68 4.09 -29.73
C ALA A 327 -8.39 5.40 -28.96
N SER A 328 -9.15 6.44 -29.26
CA SER A 328 -9.06 7.76 -28.64
C SER A 328 -10.42 8.47 -28.66
N SER A 329 -10.54 9.62 -28.01
CA SER A 329 -11.76 10.45 -28.08
C SER A 329 -12.15 10.85 -29.51
N SER A 330 -11.18 10.98 -30.41
CA SER A 330 -11.37 11.30 -31.83
C SER A 330 -11.40 10.07 -32.75
N ASN A 331 -11.09 8.88 -32.22
CA ASN A 331 -11.04 7.61 -32.95
C ASN A 331 -11.69 6.52 -32.07
N LYS A 332 -13.01 6.62 -31.88
CA LYS A 332 -13.75 5.71 -31.00
C LYS A 332 -13.93 4.35 -31.66
N LEU A 333 -14.00 3.31 -30.84
CA LEU A 333 -14.53 1.99 -31.21
C LEU A 333 -15.99 1.90 -30.75
N LEU A 334 -16.88 1.43 -31.61
CA LEU A 334 -18.30 1.28 -31.33
C LEU A 334 -18.67 -0.19 -31.39
N LEU A 335 -19.06 -0.77 -30.27
CA LEU A 335 -19.33 -2.21 -30.14
C LEU A 335 -20.77 -2.48 -29.75
N ASP A 336 -21.35 -3.60 -30.20
CA ASP A 336 -22.55 -4.13 -29.54
C ASP A 336 -22.21 -4.57 -28.11
N LEU A 337 -23.24 -4.66 -27.26
CA LEU A 337 -23.05 -4.98 -25.84
C LEU A 337 -22.21 -6.26 -25.65
N GLY A 338 -22.55 -7.35 -26.34
CA GLY A 338 -21.83 -8.62 -26.19
C GLY A 338 -20.35 -8.57 -26.57
N GLU A 339 -20.01 -7.75 -27.58
CA GLU A 339 -18.62 -7.55 -28.03
C GLU A 339 -17.84 -6.69 -27.04
N ALA A 340 -18.48 -5.68 -26.47
CA ALA A 340 -17.89 -4.84 -25.43
C ALA A 340 -17.67 -5.61 -24.11
N GLU A 341 -18.61 -6.48 -23.74
CA GLU A 341 -18.49 -7.40 -22.60
C GLU A 341 -17.33 -8.40 -22.82
N ALA A 342 -17.20 -8.93 -24.04
CA ALA A 342 -16.10 -9.84 -24.38
C ALA A 342 -14.73 -9.15 -24.28
N LEU A 343 -14.61 -7.92 -24.82
CA LEU A 343 -13.39 -7.13 -24.70
C LEU A 343 -13.10 -6.78 -23.23
N TRP A 344 -14.12 -6.39 -22.45
CA TRP A 344 -13.98 -6.11 -21.03
C TRP A 344 -13.42 -7.32 -20.28
N ASN A 345 -14.07 -8.48 -20.39
CA ASN A 345 -13.66 -9.70 -19.69
C ASN A 345 -12.22 -10.10 -20.04
N TYR A 346 -11.82 -9.99 -21.32
CA TYR A 346 -10.45 -10.22 -21.75
C TYR A 346 -9.45 -9.29 -21.05
N LYS A 347 -9.76 -7.98 -21.01
CA LYS A 347 -8.89 -6.97 -20.38
C LYS A 347 -8.82 -7.15 -18.86
N THR A 348 -9.92 -7.47 -18.20
CA THR A 348 -9.95 -7.77 -16.76
C THR A 348 -9.02 -8.93 -16.41
N ILE A 349 -9.10 -10.04 -17.13
CA ILE A 349 -8.28 -11.24 -16.86
C ILE A 349 -6.81 -11.01 -17.20
N GLN A 350 -6.53 -10.24 -18.25
CA GLN A 350 -5.18 -9.82 -18.59
C GLN A 350 -4.52 -8.99 -17.47
N GLU A 351 -5.28 -8.08 -16.85
CA GLU A 351 -4.77 -7.20 -15.80
C GLU A 351 -4.67 -7.90 -14.43
N ASP A 352 -5.42 -8.97 -14.21
CA ASP A 352 -5.34 -9.80 -12.99
C ASP A 352 -3.96 -10.49 -12.86
N ARG A 353 -3.38 -10.94 -13.98
CA ARG A 353 -2.04 -11.56 -14.08
C ARG A 353 -1.83 -12.82 -13.23
N SER A 354 -2.88 -13.38 -12.63
CA SER A 354 -2.78 -14.61 -11.83
C SER A 354 -2.94 -15.88 -12.68
N ASN A 355 -3.18 -15.75 -13.99
CA ASN A 355 -3.64 -16.83 -14.88
C ASN A 355 -4.87 -17.57 -14.32
N GLY A 356 -5.77 -16.83 -13.66
CA GLY A 356 -7.01 -17.33 -13.11
C GLY A 356 -6.92 -17.99 -11.74
N SER A 357 -5.74 -18.15 -11.15
CA SER A 357 -5.58 -18.71 -9.80
C SER A 357 -6.33 -17.98 -8.70
N HIS A 358 -6.58 -16.68 -8.81
CA HIS A 358 -7.41 -15.97 -7.85
C HIS A 358 -8.86 -16.50 -7.85
N ASN A 359 -9.43 -16.78 -9.02
CA ASN A 359 -10.80 -17.29 -9.12
C ASN A 359 -11.01 -18.12 -10.41
N PRO A 360 -10.57 -19.39 -10.44
CA PRO A 360 -10.46 -20.13 -11.69
C PRO A 360 -11.82 -20.48 -12.29
N THR A 361 -12.85 -20.72 -11.46
CA THR A 361 -14.21 -20.99 -11.93
C THR A 361 -14.78 -19.75 -12.62
N TYR A 362 -14.77 -18.62 -11.92
CA TYR A 362 -15.30 -17.36 -12.44
C TYR A 362 -14.58 -16.90 -13.71
N VAL A 363 -13.24 -16.99 -13.75
CA VAL A 363 -12.45 -16.61 -14.92
C VAL A 363 -12.77 -17.51 -16.13
N LYS A 364 -12.99 -18.81 -15.93
CA LYS A 364 -13.42 -19.69 -17.03
C LYS A 364 -14.81 -19.31 -17.54
N ASP A 365 -15.74 -18.96 -16.65
CA ASP A 365 -17.09 -18.54 -17.04
C ASP A 365 -17.05 -17.20 -17.81
N MET A 366 -16.25 -16.23 -17.37
CA MET A 366 -16.00 -14.97 -18.09
C MET A 366 -15.50 -15.21 -19.51
N LEU A 367 -14.53 -16.12 -19.69
CA LEU A 367 -13.93 -16.41 -20.99
C LEU A 367 -14.88 -17.18 -21.90
N ALA A 368 -15.57 -18.20 -21.37
CA ALA A 368 -16.56 -18.96 -22.13
C ALA A 368 -17.68 -18.05 -22.63
N TYR A 369 -18.17 -17.14 -21.77
CA TYR A 369 -19.17 -16.13 -22.14
C TYR A 369 -18.66 -15.19 -23.23
N ALA A 370 -17.45 -14.63 -23.05
CA ALA A 370 -16.84 -13.72 -24.02
C ALA A 370 -16.63 -14.38 -25.40
N ILE A 371 -16.13 -15.62 -25.44
CA ILE A 371 -15.92 -16.38 -26.68
C ILE A 371 -17.25 -16.66 -27.39
N ALA A 372 -18.30 -16.99 -26.64
CA ALA A 372 -19.64 -17.22 -27.19
C ALA A 372 -20.22 -15.93 -27.81
N ASN A 373 -20.04 -14.79 -27.17
CA ASN A 373 -20.45 -13.49 -27.70
C ASN A 373 -19.70 -13.14 -29.00
N MET A 374 -18.37 -13.32 -29.02
CA MET A 374 -17.58 -13.08 -30.24
C MET A 374 -17.96 -14.03 -31.38
N THR A 375 -18.25 -15.29 -31.08
CA THR A 375 -18.74 -16.26 -32.07
C THR A 375 -20.09 -15.84 -32.63
N THR A 376 -21.00 -15.38 -31.78
CA THR A 376 -22.32 -14.87 -32.18
C THR A 376 -22.23 -13.62 -33.05
N ALA A 377 -21.23 -12.76 -32.79
CA ALA A 377 -20.90 -11.60 -33.61
C ALA A 377 -20.24 -11.96 -34.96
N GLY A 378 -19.99 -13.24 -35.24
CA GLY A 378 -19.44 -13.72 -36.51
C GLY A 378 -17.92 -13.96 -36.50
N TYR A 379 -17.27 -13.85 -35.34
CA TYR A 379 -15.83 -14.09 -35.18
C TYR A 379 -15.62 -15.44 -34.50
N ALA A 380 -15.67 -16.53 -35.26
CA ALA A 380 -15.43 -17.87 -34.74
C ALA A 380 -13.98 -18.02 -34.21
N VAL A 381 -13.79 -18.91 -33.23
CA VAL A 381 -12.44 -19.30 -32.77
C VAL A 381 -11.63 -19.83 -33.95
N PRO A 382 -10.47 -19.26 -34.26
CA PRO A 382 -9.63 -19.75 -35.35
C PRO A 382 -9.18 -21.19 -35.09
N THR A 383 -9.31 -22.07 -36.07
CA THR A 383 -8.75 -23.43 -35.99
C THR A 383 -7.22 -23.35 -36.03
N PRO A 384 -6.49 -24.09 -35.17
CA PRO A 384 -5.03 -24.09 -35.12
C PRO A 384 -4.33 -24.42 -36.44
#